data_AF-A0A3M3VKK7-F1
#
_entry.id   AF-A0A3M3VKK7-F1
#
_cell.length_a   1.000
_cell.length_b   1.000
_cell.length_c   1.000
_cell.angle_alpha   90.00
_cell.angle_beta   90.00
_cell.angle_gamma   90.00
#
_symmetry.space_group_name_H-M   'P 1'
#
loop_
_entity.id
_entity.type
_entity.pdbx_description
1 polymer ?
#
loop_
_entity_poly.entity_id
_entity_poly.type
_entity_poly.pdbx_seq_one_letter_code
_entity_poly.pdbx_strand_id
1 'polypeptide(L)'
;SKWPDTPRCADAASALAGRLEAEPGLCNVLKPQEFGNTLNALSKWPDTPVCAAAVNALASRLANDCNLRNALNPQELRNALNALGKWPDTPVCAAAASALASQLANNRDLRNALTAQELANMLNALSKWPDTPNCTAAVKALASRLASDRDLCNALNPQGVANVLNALSKWP
;
A
#
# COMPACT_ATOMS: atom_id res chain seq x y z
N SER A 1 9.34 -11.73 -4.91
CA SER A 1 9.85 -12.91 -5.61
C SER A 1 11.22 -12.50 -6.07
N LYS A 2 12.23 -13.34 -5.88
CA LYS A 2 13.56 -13.13 -6.46
C LYS A 2 13.57 -13.43 -7.97
N TRP A 3 12.42 -13.79 -8.55
CA TRP A 3 12.29 -14.37 -9.88
C TRP A 3 11.02 -13.88 -10.63
N PRO A 4 10.77 -12.56 -10.75
CA PRO A 4 9.62 -12.08 -11.54
C PRO A 4 9.73 -12.51 -13.02
N ASP A 5 10.96 -12.64 -13.53
CA ASP A 5 11.27 -12.96 -14.93
C ASP A 5 11.39 -14.47 -15.21
N THR A 6 11.07 -15.33 -14.25
CA THR A 6 11.03 -16.78 -14.48
C THR A 6 9.64 -17.16 -15.01
N PRO A 7 9.50 -17.62 -16.27
CA PRO A 7 8.19 -17.81 -16.90
C PRO A 7 7.25 -18.70 -16.09
N ARG A 8 7.77 -19.80 -15.52
CA ARG A 8 6.98 -20.72 -14.69
C ARG A 8 6.42 -20.08 -13.42
N CYS A 9 7.11 -19.11 -12.83
CA CYS A 9 6.61 -18.38 -11.67
C CYS A 9 5.50 -17.39 -12.06
N ALA A 10 5.63 -16.74 -13.22
CA ALA A 10 4.61 -15.87 -13.77
C ALA A 10 3.34 -16.66 -14.16
N ASP A 11 3.49 -17.86 -14.74
CA ASP A 11 2.37 -18.74 -15.09
C ASP A 11 1.61 -19.20 -13.84
N ALA A 12 2.32 -19.66 -12.80
CA ALA A 12 1.71 -20.04 -11.53
C ALA A 12 1.01 -18.86 -10.84
N ALA A 13 1.63 -17.67 -10.85
CA ALA A 13 1.02 -16.45 -10.32
C ALA A 13 -0.24 -16.08 -11.12
N SER A 14 -0.21 -16.21 -12.44
CA SER A 14 -1.34 -15.93 -13.33
C SER A 14 -2.50 -16.89 -13.09
N ALA A 15 -2.23 -18.19 -12.90
CA ALA A 15 -3.24 -19.19 -12.58
C ALA A 15 -3.91 -18.89 -11.22
N LEU A 16 -3.13 -18.54 -10.19
CA LEU A 16 -3.66 -18.16 -8.88
C LEU A 16 -4.43 -16.83 -8.92
N ALA A 17 -3.95 -15.86 -9.70
CA ALA A 17 -4.65 -14.60 -9.92
C ALA A 17 -6.00 -14.82 -10.63
N GLY A 18 -6.03 -15.69 -11.65
CA GLY A 18 -7.26 -16.05 -12.34
C GLY A 18 -8.29 -16.70 -11.42
N ARG A 19 -7.85 -17.53 -10.47
CA ARG A 19 -8.74 -18.06 -9.43
C ARG A 19 -9.27 -17.00 -8.48
N LEU A 20 -8.43 -16.05 -8.05
CA LEU A 20 -8.88 -14.94 -7.20
C LEU A 20 -9.94 -14.05 -7.89
N GLU A 21 -9.81 -13.87 -9.20
CA GLU A 21 -10.74 -13.11 -10.02
C GLU A 21 -12.05 -13.87 -10.27
N ALA A 22 -11.98 -15.15 -10.60
CA ALA A 22 -13.15 -16.00 -10.85
C ALA A 22 -13.91 -16.42 -9.57
N GLU A 23 -13.24 -16.42 -8.41
CA GLU A 23 -13.81 -16.85 -7.13
C GLU A 23 -13.84 -15.68 -6.12
N PRO A 24 -14.81 -14.74 -6.18
CA PRO A 24 -14.90 -13.62 -5.24
C PRO A 24 -14.96 -14.06 -3.76
N GLY A 25 -15.52 -15.24 -3.50
CA GLY A 25 -15.54 -15.84 -2.17
C GLY A 25 -14.13 -16.10 -1.61
N LEU A 26 -13.16 -16.44 -2.47
CA LEU A 26 -11.76 -16.62 -2.08
C LEU A 26 -11.15 -15.30 -1.62
N CYS A 27 -11.42 -14.21 -2.34
CA CYS A 27 -10.99 -12.87 -1.94
C CYS A 27 -11.57 -12.46 -0.57
N ASN A 28 -12.78 -12.90 -0.24
CA ASN A 28 -13.46 -12.53 1.01
C ASN A 28 -12.96 -13.28 2.25
N VAL A 29 -12.45 -14.51 2.09
CA VAL A 29 -11.95 -15.31 3.22
C VAL A 29 -10.50 -15.00 3.59
N LEU A 30 -9.75 -14.26 2.77
CA LEU A 30 -8.39 -13.84 3.09
C LEU A 30 -8.37 -13.01 4.38
N LYS A 31 -7.59 -13.47 5.36
CA LYS A 31 -7.27 -12.73 6.58
C LYS A 31 -6.35 -11.54 6.27
N PRO A 32 -6.24 -10.52 7.15
CA PRO A 32 -5.43 -9.32 6.90
C PRO A 32 -4.00 -9.61 6.41
N GLN A 33 -3.30 -10.54 7.06
CA GLN A 33 -1.94 -10.94 6.67
C GLN A 33 -1.89 -11.61 5.29
N GLU A 34 -2.81 -12.55 5.02
CA GLU A 34 -2.92 -13.26 3.74
C GLU A 34 -3.28 -12.29 2.61
N PHE A 35 -4.17 -11.34 2.89
CA PHE A 35 -4.59 -10.28 2.00
C PHE A 35 -3.42 -9.37 1.61
N GLY A 36 -2.68 -8.87 2.60
CA GLY A 36 -1.49 -8.04 2.36
C GLY A 36 -0.40 -8.78 1.59
N ASN A 37 -0.18 -10.07 1.91
CA ASN A 37 0.76 -10.92 1.19
C ASN A 37 0.34 -11.16 -0.26
N THR A 38 -0.95 -11.38 -0.50
CA THR A 38 -1.50 -11.60 -1.85
C THR A 38 -1.34 -10.36 -2.72
N LEU A 39 -1.73 -9.18 -2.23
CA LEU A 39 -1.51 -7.91 -2.94
C LEU A 39 -0.03 -7.68 -3.26
N ASN A 40 0.85 -7.87 -2.28
CA ASN A 40 2.30 -7.71 -2.47
C ASN A 40 2.94 -8.81 -3.34
N ALA A 41 2.28 -9.95 -3.50
CA ALA A 41 2.71 -10.98 -4.45
C ALA A 41 2.33 -10.56 -5.87
N LEU A 42 1.07 -10.20 -6.10
CA LEU A 42 0.56 -9.81 -7.43
C LEU A 42 1.24 -8.55 -7.97
N SER A 43 1.63 -7.61 -7.10
CA SER A 43 2.35 -6.38 -7.48
C SER A 43 3.72 -6.58 -8.11
N LYS A 44 4.21 -7.83 -8.17
CA LYS A 44 5.46 -8.20 -8.84
C LYS A 44 5.27 -8.46 -10.34
N TRP A 45 4.03 -8.56 -10.80
CA TRP A 45 3.67 -8.72 -12.20
C TRP A 45 2.66 -7.63 -12.60
N PRO A 46 3.05 -6.34 -12.53
CA PRO A 46 2.14 -5.23 -12.78
C PRO A 46 1.59 -5.20 -14.22
N ASP A 47 2.39 -5.71 -15.16
CA ASP A 47 2.07 -5.75 -16.59
C ASP A 47 1.26 -7.00 -16.99
N THR A 48 0.97 -7.90 -16.05
CA THR A 48 0.16 -9.10 -16.29
C THR A 48 -1.32 -8.79 -16.08
N PRO A 49 -2.18 -8.83 -17.11
CA PRO A 49 -3.57 -8.38 -17.00
C PRO A 49 -4.40 -9.12 -15.95
N VAL A 50 -4.23 -10.44 -15.81
CA VAL A 50 -4.95 -11.22 -14.81
C VAL A 50 -4.52 -10.87 -13.38
N CYS A 51 -3.24 -10.50 -13.17
CA CYS A 51 -2.78 -10.00 -11.88
C CYS A 51 -3.39 -8.63 -11.55
N ALA A 52 -3.47 -7.73 -12.53
CA ALA A 52 -4.14 -6.45 -12.37
C ALA A 52 -5.64 -6.62 -12.06
N ALA A 53 -6.33 -7.55 -12.72
CA ALA A 53 -7.75 -7.85 -12.46
C ALA A 53 -7.97 -8.40 -11.04
N ALA A 54 -7.13 -9.35 -10.60
CA ALA A 54 -7.17 -9.85 -9.23
C ALA A 54 -6.89 -8.75 -8.20
N VAL A 55 -5.94 -7.85 -8.48
CA VAL A 55 -5.67 -6.68 -7.63
C VAL A 55 -6.87 -5.73 -7.59
N ASN A 56 -7.60 -5.53 -8.69
CA ASN A 56 -8.80 -4.71 -8.70
C ASN A 56 -9.89 -5.28 -7.78
N ALA A 57 -10.08 -6.60 -7.77
CA ALA A 57 -11.02 -7.26 -6.86
C ALA A 57 -10.60 -7.07 -5.38
N LEU A 58 -9.32 -7.27 -5.08
CA LEU A 58 -8.77 -7.05 -3.74
C LEU A 58 -8.87 -5.57 -3.31
N ALA A 59 -8.51 -4.63 -4.19
CA ALA A 59 -8.61 -3.19 -3.96
C ALA A 59 -10.06 -2.78 -3.71
N SER A 60 -11.02 -3.33 -4.45
CA SER A 60 -12.45 -3.10 -4.24
C SER A 60 -12.89 -3.54 -2.85
N ARG A 61 -12.50 -4.75 -2.42
CA ARG A 61 -12.74 -5.21 -1.05
C ARG A 61 -12.09 -4.25 -0.04
N LEU A 62 -10.84 -3.88 -0.24
CA LEU A 62 -10.12 -2.99 0.68
C LEU A 62 -10.74 -1.60 0.78
N ALA A 63 -11.29 -1.06 -0.30
CA ALA A 63 -11.98 0.23 -0.31
C ALA A 63 -13.32 0.17 0.45
N ASN A 64 -14.01 -0.97 0.43
CA ASN A 64 -15.35 -1.12 1.01
C ASN A 64 -15.39 -1.76 2.42
N ASP A 65 -14.38 -2.54 2.79
CA ASP A 65 -14.34 -3.29 4.07
C ASP A 65 -13.51 -2.54 5.12
N CYS A 66 -14.19 -1.76 5.98
CA CYS A 66 -13.53 -1.04 7.07
C CYS A 66 -12.95 -1.96 8.14
N ASN A 67 -13.54 -3.14 8.36
CA ASN A 67 -13.06 -4.10 9.35
C ASN A 67 -11.73 -4.71 8.90
N LEU A 68 -11.62 -5.07 7.62
CA LEU A 68 -10.35 -5.50 7.02
C LEU A 68 -9.29 -4.42 7.19
N ARG A 69 -9.60 -3.18 6.80
CA ARG A 69 -8.67 -2.03 6.94
C ARG A 69 -8.19 -1.84 8.37
N ASN A 70 -9.11 -1.88 9.34
CA ASN A 70 -8.80 -1.71 10.76
C ASN A 70 -7.98 -2.86 11.35
N ALA A 71 -8.05 -4.04 10.74
CA ALA A 71 -7.29 -5.21 11.16
C ALA A 71 -5.88 -5.28 10.56
N LEU A 72 -5.55 -4.43 9.58
CA LEU A 72 -4.20 -4.36 9.02
C LEU A 72 -3.23 -3.74 10.01
N ASN A 73 -2.11 -4.43 10.26
CA ASN A 73 -0.99 -3.85 11.01
C ASN A 73 -0.20 -2.85 10.14
N PRO A 74 0.72 -2.04 10.73
CA PRO A 74 1.56 -1.10 9.98
C PRO A 74 2.24 -1.66 8.74
N GLN A 75 2.81 -2.85 8.85
CA GLN A 75 3.56 -3.50 7.78
C GLN A 75 2.64 -3.96 6.64
N GLU A 76 1.45 -4.47 6.96
CA GLU A 76 0.42 -4.85 6.00
C GLU A 76 -0.16 -3.64 5.28
N LEU A 77 -0.44 -2.55 6.00
CA LEU A 77 -0.92 -1.30 5.43
C LEU A 77 0.12 -0.71 4.46
N ARG A 78 1.41 -0.72 4.84
CA ARG A 78 2.52 -0.33 3.95
C ARG A 78 2.60 -1.22 2.72
N ASN A 79 2.49 -2.54 2.87
CA ASN A 79 2.51 -3.48 1.76
C ASN A 79 1.35 -3.23 0.79
N ALA A 80 0.15 -3.00 1.31
CA ALA A 80 -1.03 -2.68 0.50
C ALA A 80 -0.82 -1.38 -0.28
N LEU A 81 -0.40 -0.29 0.36
CA LEU A 81 -0.12 0.98 -0.33
C LEU A 81 0.95 0.83 -1.43
N ASN A 82 2.04 0.14 -1.15
CA ASN A 82 3.09 -0.11 -2.15
C ASN A 82 2.62 -0.98 -3.32
N ALA A 83 1.76 -1.97 -3.06
CA ALA A 83 1.19 -2.82 -4.08
C ALA A 83 0.22 -2.04 -4.98
N LEU A 84 -0.71 -1.29 -4.38
CA LEU A 84 -1.65 -0.43 -5.09
C LEU A 84 -0.93 0.64 -5.93
N GLY A 85 0.20 1.15 -5.44
CA GLY A 85 1.02 2.15 -6.14
C GLY A 85 1.70 1.65 -7.42
N LYS A 86 1.54 0.36 -7.77
CA LYS A 86 1.88 -0.17 -9.09
C LYS A 86 0.84 0.17 -10.16
N TRP A 87 -0.38 0.49 -9.76
CA TRP A 87 -1.48 0.91 -10.63
C TRP A 87 -2.09 2.22 -10.14
N PRO A 88 -1.30 3.32 -10.08
CA PRO A 88 -1.76 4.58 -9.49
C PRO A 88 -2.93 5.20 -10.25
N ASP A 89 -2.97 5.01 -11.57
CA ASP A 89 -4.02 5.54 -12.46
C ASP A 89 -5.30 4.70 -12.46
N THR A 90 -5.30 3.54 -11.79
CA THR A 90 -6.49 2.68 -11.70
C THR A 90 -7.42 3.21 -10.60
N PRO A 91 -8.67 3.62 -10.93
CA PRO A 91 -9.56 4.29 -9.98
C PRO A 91 -9.83 3.51 -8.70
N VAL A 92 -10.02 2.19 -8.78
CA VAL A 92 -10.25 1.35 -7.60
C VAL A 92 -9.01 1.23 -6.71
N CYS A 93 -7.81 1.26 -7.30
CA CYS A 93 -6.56 1.28 -6.53
C CYS A 93 -6.38 2.62 -5.82
N ALA A 94 -6.67 3.74 -6.49
CA ALA A 94 -6.68 5.07 -5.88
C ALA A 94 -7.73 5.18 -4.76
N ALA A 95 -8.92 4.62 -4.94
CA ALA A 95 -9.96 4.58 -3.92
C ALA A 95 -9.54 3.77 -2.68
N ALA A 96 -8.93 2.59 -2.89
CA ALA A 96 -8.38 1.79 -1.80
C ALA A 96 -7.24 2.50 -1.06
N ALA A 97 -6.32 3.15 -1.79
CA ALA A 97 -5.26 3.95 -1.21
C ALA A 97 -5.81 5.15 -0.41
N SER A 98 -6.83 5.83 -0.93
CA SER A 98 -7.55 6.91 -0.24
C SER A 98 -8.17 6.43 1.08
N ALA A 99 -8.77 5.24 1.09
CA ALA A 99 -9.36 4.66 2.31
C ALA A 99 -8.29 4.32 3.37
N LEU A 100 -7.15 3.73 2.96
CA LEU A 100 -6.02 3.48 3.85
C LEU A 100 -5.40 4.79 4.36
N ALA A 101 -5.26 5.79 3.49
CA ALA A 101 -4.75 7.10 3.86
C ALA A 101 -5.66 7.81 4.88
N SER A 102 -6.99 7.71 4.70
CA SER A 102 -7.95 8.24 5.68
C SER A 102 -7.78 7.58 7.05
N GLN A 103 -7.62 6.25 7.10
CA GLN A 103 -7.33 5.54 8.36
C GLN A 103 -6.01 6.03 8.97
N LEU A 104 -4.95 6.17 8.17
CA LEU A 104 -3.66 6.65 8.64
C LEU A 104 -3.70 8.10 9.15
N ALA A 105 -4.46 8.97 8.50
CA ALA A 105 -4.63 10.38 8.90
C ALA A 105 -5.42 10.50 10.22
N ASN A 106 -6.39 9.61 10.45
CA ASN A 106 -7.27 9.68 11.62
C ASN A 106 -6.78 8.83 12.81
N ASN A 107 -5.90 7.86 12.61
CA ASN A 107 -5.40 6.98 13.67
C ASN A 107 -3.99 7.39 14.14
N ARG A 108 -3.92 8.12 15.27
CA ARG A 108 -2.65 8.58 15.86
C ARG A 108 -1.79 7.41 16.35
N ASP A 109 -2.39 6.39 16.94
CA ASP A 109 -1.66 5.24 17.48
C ASP A 109 -1.00 4.44 16.35
N LEU A 110 -1.72 4.24 15.24
CA LEU A 110 -1.16 3.65 14.03
C LEU A 110 0.04 4.45 13.51
N ARG A 111 -0.04 5.79 13.47
CA ARG A 111 1.09 6.65 13.07
C ARG A 111 2.26 6.57 14.04
N ASN A 112 2.00 6.48 15.34
CA ASN A 112 3.02 6.40 16.38
C ASN A 112 3.72 5.03 16.41
N ALA A 113 3.03 3.97 16.02
CA ALA A 113 3.58 2.63 15.90
C ALA A 113 4.57 2.47 14.73
N LEU A 114 4.61 3.43 13.79
CA LEU A 114 5.51 3.33 12.64
C LEU A 114 6.96 3.58 13.05
N THR A 115 7.84 2.68 12.63
CA THR A 115 9.28 2.92 12.57
C THR A 115 9.62 4.03 11.56
N ALA A 116 10.81 4.62 11.65
CA ALA A 116 11.29 5.63 10.70
C ALA A 116 11.26 5.10 9.25
N GLN A 117 11.66 3.84 9.05
CA GLN A 117 11.68 3.20 7.74
C GLN A 117 10.27 2.95 7.19
N GLU A 118 9.32 2.53 8.03
CA GLU A 118 7.92 2.35 7.62
C GLU A 118 7.28 3.69 7.26
N LEU A 119 7.52 4.74 8.05
CA LEU A 119 7.04 6.09 7.77
C LEU A 119 7.56 6.59 6.41
N ALA A 120 8.87 6.47 6.15
CA ALA A 120 9.47 6.87 4.89
C ALA A 120 8.87 6.10 3.69
N ASN A 121 8.62 4.81 3.88
CA ASN A 121 8.00 3.98 2.85
C ASN A 121 6.52 4.35 2.61
N MET A 122 5.76 4.68 3.66
CA MET A 122 4.38 5.16 3.49
C MET A 122 4.33 6.48 2.76
N LEU A 123 5.18 7.45 3.10
CA LEU A 123 5.28 8.72 2.39
C LEU A 123 5.57 8.49 0.90
N ASN A 124 6.54 7.65 0.58
CA ASN A 124 6.87 7.33 -0.81
C ASN A 124 5.70 6.64 -1.56
N ALA A 125 4.98 5.73 -0.90
CA ALA A 125 3.82 5.07 -1.49
C ALA A 125 2.66 6.04 -1.73
N LEU A 126 2.34 6.90 -0.75
CA LEU A 126 1.30 7.91 -0.86
C LEU A 126 1.60 8.95 -1.94
N SER A 127 2.88 9.21 -2.23
CA SER A 127 3.32 10.13 -3.28
C SER A 127 2.90 9.73 -4.71
N LYS A 128 2.25 8.58 -4.86
CA LYS A 128 1.61 8.14 -6.11
C LYS A 128 0.25 8.78 -6.37
N TRP A 129 -0.36 9.40 -5.36
CA TRP A 129 -1.68 10.02 -5.45
C TRP A 129 -1.67 11.45 -4.87
N PRO A 130 -0.87 12.38 -5.42
CA PRO A 130 -0.74 13.75 -4.91
C PRO A 130 -2.08 14.51 -4.90
N ASP A 131 -2.96 14.22 -5.84
CA ASP A 131 -4.27 14.88 -5.99
C ASP A 131 -5.38 14.27 -5.12
N THR A 132 -5.07 13.26 -4.30
CA THR A 132 -6.07 12.63 -3.43
C THR A 132 -6.11 13.31 -2.06
N PRO A 133 -7.25 13.91 -1.63
CA PRO A 133 -7.32 14.67 -0.38
C PRO A 133 -6.95 13.86 0.87
N ASN A 134 -7.40 12.61 0.97
CA ASN A 134 -7.05 11.73 2.10
C ASN A 134 -5.55 11.39 2.12
N CYS A 135 -4.93 11.21 0.95
CA CYS A 135 -3.48 11.01 0.85
C CYS A 135 -2.72 12.26 1.29
N THR A 136 -3.18 13.46 0.89
CA THR A 136 -2.64 14.73 1.38
C THR A 136 -2.73 14.83 2.90
N ALA A 137 -3.89 14.53 3.48
CA ALA A 137 -4.10 14.56 4.93
C ALA A 137 -3.16 13.60 5.67
N ALA A 138 -3.00 12.37 5.15
CA ALA A 138 -2.09 11.38 5.71
C ALA A 138 -0.63 11.84 5.65
N VAL A 139 -0.19 12.39 4.51
CA VAL A 139 1.16 12.93 4.36
C VAL A 139 1.41 14.09 5.30
N LYS A 140 0.46 15.04 5.44
CA LYS A 140 0.57 16.12 6.43
C LYS A 140 0.71 15.58 7.85
N ALA A 141 -0.07 14.58 8.23
CA ALA A 141 0.00 13.97 9.56
C ALA A 141 1.36 13.26 9.81
N LEU A 142 1.89 12.55 8.82
CA LEU A 142 3.21 11.90 8.90
C LEU A 142 4.36 12.92 8.93
N ALA A 143 4.29 13.96 8.10
CA ALA A 143 5.28 15.04 8.07
C ALA A 143 5.33 15.80 9.40
N SER A 144 4.16 16.13 9.97
CA SER A 144 4.09 16.76 11.30
C SER A 144 4.69 15.87 12.40
N ARG A 145 4.47 14.56 12.34
CA ARG A 145 5.13 13.62 13.28
C ARG A 145 6.65 13.67 13.12
N LEU A 146 7.14 13.54 11.88
CA LEU A 146 8.58 13.55 11.59
C LEU A 146 9.25 14.86 12.02
N ALA A 147 8.58 16.00 11.84
CA ALA A 147 9.09 17.31 12.27
C ALA A 147 9.11 17.47 13.81
N SER A 148 8.17 16.83 14.51
CA SER A 148 8.04 16.95 15.97
C SER A 148 8.88 15.93 16.75
N ASP A 149 9.29 14.84 16.11
CA ASP A 149 10.02 13.72 16.72
C ASP A 149 11.45 13.65 16.17
N ARG A 150 12.40 14.25 16.91
CA ARG A 150 13.81 14.30 16.52
C ARG A 150 14.45 12.92 16.48
N ASP A 151 14.06 12.00 17.37
CA ASP A 151 14.62 10.66 17.40
C ASP A 151 14.17 9.85 16.18
N LEU A 152 12.91 9.99 15.80
CA LEU A 152 12.38 9.41 14.55
C LEU A 152 13.09 9.96 13.32
N CYS A 153 13.36 11.27 13.28
CA CYS A 153 14.10 11.90 12.19
C CYS A 153 15.54 11.37 12.11
N ASN A 154 16.25 11.31 13.24
CA ASN A 154 17.62 10.80 13.32
C ASN A 154 17.72 9.28 13.03
N ALA A 155 16.64 8.53 13.22
CA ALA A 155 16.57 7.11 12.90
C ALA A 155 16.40 6.82 11.39
N LEU A 156 16.19 7.84 10.55
CA LEU A 156 16.19 7.65 9.10
C LEU A 156 17.60 7.34 8.59
N ASN A 157 17.74 6.21 7.91
CA ASN A 157 18.95 5.93 7.13
C ASN A 157 19.02 6.84 5.88
N PRO A 158 20.17 6.90 5.16
CA PRO A 158 20.31 7.76 3.99
C PRO A 158 19.24 7.56 2.91
N GLN A 159 18.83 6.31 2.66
CA GLN A 159 17.75 6.01 1.72
C GLN A 159 16.40 6.54 2.21
N GLY A 160 16.13 6.43 3.52
CA GLY A 160 14.95 6.95 4.17
C GLY A 160 14.84 8.47 4.00
N VAL A 161 15.94 9.20 4.23
CA VAL A 161 15.99 10.66 4.02
C VAL A 161 15.68 11.00 2.56
N ALA A 162 16.33 10.35 1.60
CA ALA A 162 16.10 10.61 0.17
C ALA A 162 14.63 10.32 -0.24
N ASN A 163 14.08 9.19 0.23
CA ASN A 163 12.70 8.81 -0.05
C ASN A 163 11.70 9.81 0.53
N VAL A 164 11.92 10.28 1.76
CA VAL A 164 11.08 11.27 2.42
C VAL A 164 11.10 12.59 1.66
N LEU A 165 12.28 13.11 1.31
CA LEU A 165 12.40 14.38 0.58
C LEU A 165 11.73 14.30 -0.80
N ASN A 166 11.98 13.23 -1.56
CA ASN A 166 11.34 13.00 -2.86
C ASN A 166 9.82 12.81 -2.76
N ALA A 167 9.34 12.20 -1.67
CA ALA A 167 7.91 12.05 -1.43
C ALA A 167 7.27 13.41 -1.11
N LEU A 168 7.87 14.20 -0.23
CA LEU A 168 7.37 15.50 0.20
C LEU A 168 7.39 16.53 -0.94
N SER A 169 8.37 16.48 -1.85
CA SER A 169 8.47 17.41 -2.99
C SER A 169 7.34 17.28 -4.02
N LYS A 170 6.48 16.27 -3.91
CA LYS A 170 5.36 16.02 -4.82
C LYS A 170 4.03 16.60 -4.33
N TRP A 171 4.01 17.18 -3.13
CA TRP A 171 2.82 17.77 -2.54
C TRP A 171 2.90 19.29 -2.65
N PRO A 172 1.78 19.96 -2.99
CA PRO A 172 1.73 21.41 -3.08
C PRO A 172 1.84 22.11 -1.71
#